data_AF-A0A498DSF1-F1
#
_entry.id   AF-A0A498DSF1-F1
#
_cell.length_a   1.000
_cell.length_b   1.000
_cell.length_c   1.000
_cell.angle_alpha   90.00
_cell.angle_beta   90.00
_cell.angle_gamma   90.00
#
_symmetry.space_group_name_H-M   'P 1'
#
loop_
_entity.id
_entity.type
_entity.pdbx_description
1 polymer ?
#
loop_
_entity_poly.entity_id
_entity_poly.type
_entity_poly.pdbx_seq_one_letter_code
_entity_poly.pdbx_strand_id
1 'polypeptide(L)'
;MGAARGRVRAVAEREERTQRRAERSRRLDVPRAPRRGLLPEYDPDAFGRLSEKIARFLGTGRFLVWMTVTVVAWIAWNSVLPAEMRFDEYPFIFLTLALSLQASYAAPLILLAQNRQDDRDRVNLEQDRKQNERSIADTEYLSREIAALRLGLGEVATRDWIRSELEEVLKELRQGDGHTQRYGPPERDADDTRQDVRDGRGARDVRRERDDVRRERGDARREHGGDGPRPEA
;
A
#
# COMPACT_ATOMS: atom_id res chain seq x y z
N MET A 1 -17.91 30.18 -56.50
CA MET A 1 -17.33 30.55 -55.19
C MET A 1 -18.17 30.03 -53.99
N GLY A 2 -18.81 28.85 -54.07
CA GLY A 2 -19.77 28.35 -53.06
C GLY A 2 -19.36 27.07 -52.29
N ALA A 3 -18.33 26.33 -52.75
CA ALA A 3 -17.97 25.03 -52.19
C ALA A 3 -17.08 25.07 -50.93
N ALA A 4 -16.55 26.24 -50.56
CA ALA A 4 -15.71 26.40 -49.38
C ALA A 4 -16.53 26.68 -48.10
N ARG A 5 -17.68 27.37 -48.21
CA ARG A 5 -18.52 27.72 -47.05
C ARG A 5 -19.30 26.54 -46.48
N GLY A 6 -19.62 25.52 -47.29
CA GLY A 6 -20.33 24.32 -46.83
C GLY A 6 -19.49 23.41 -45.93
N ARG A 7 -18.17 23.34 -46.18
CA ARG A 7 -17.25 22.50 -45.39
C ARG A 7 -17.02 23.03 -43.98
N VAL A 8 -16.97 24.35 -43.81
CA VAL A 8 -16.80 24.98 -42.48
C VAL A 8 -18.02 24.74 -41.59
N ARG A 9 -19.22 24.76 -42.18
CA ARG A 9 -20.48 24.51 -41.46
C ARG A 9 -20.61 23.04 -41.02
N ALA A 10 -20.18 22.10 -41.87
CA ALA A 10 -20.19 20.67 -41.56
C ALA A 10 -19.18 20.28 -40.46
N VAL A 11 -18.09 21.04 -40.29
CA VAL A 11 -17.11 20.82 -39.20
C VAL A 11 -17.67 21.35 -37.88
N ALA A 12 -18.28 22.54 -37.88
CA ALA A 12 -18.91 23.11 -36.68
C ALA A 12 -20.05 22.23 -36.11
N GLU A 13 -20.89 21.64 -36.97
CA GLU A 13 -21.96 20.74 -36.53
C GLU A 13 -21.45 19.40 -35.97
N ARG A 14 -20.27 18.94 -36.42
CA ARG A 14 -19.63 17.72 -35.89
C ARG A 14 -19.03 17.98 -34.52
N GLU A 15 -18.45 19.15 -34.29
CA GLU A 15 -17.90 19.56 -33.00
C GLU A 15 -18.98 19.76 -31.94
N GLU A 16 -20.14 20.34 -32.30
CA GLU A 16 -21.27 20.44 -31.36
C GLU A 16 -21.82 19.06 -30.95
N ARG A 17 -21.87 18.11 -31.89
CA ARG A 17 -22.36 16.75 -31.60
C ARG A 17 -21.40 15.98 -30.70
N THR A 18 -20.09 16.13 -30.89
CA THR A 18 -19.09 15.50 -30.01
C THR A 18 -19.08 16.13 -28.63
N GLN A 19 -19.21 17.46 -28.53
CA GLN A 19 -19.33 18.17 -27.25
C GLN A 19 -20.58 17.75 -26.47
N ARG A 20 -21.76 17.73 -27.10
CA ARG A 20 -23.00 17.26 -26.45
C ARG A 20 -22.93 15.80 -25.98
N ARG A 21 -22.19 14.95 -26.71
CA ARG A 21 -21.99 13.55 -26.34
C ARG A 21 -21.04 13.41 -25.15
N ALA A 22 -19.97 14.21 -25.10
CA ALA A 22 -19.03 14.26 -23.98
C ALA A 22 -19.67 14.84 -22.70
N GLU A 23 -20.55 15.83 -22.82
CA GLU A 23 -21.32 16.34 -21.68
C GLU A 23 -22.32 15.31 -21.14
N ARG A 24 -22.96 14.55 -22.04
CA ARG A 24 -23.90 13.49 -21.65
C ARG A 24 -23.18 12.32 -20.95
N SER A 25 -21.96 11.96 -21.38
CA SER A 25 -21.16 10.95 -20.67
C SER A 25 -20.65 11.45 -19.32
N ARG A 26 -20.26 12.73 -19.21
CA ARG A 26 -19.81 13.34 -17.94
C ARG A 26 -20.94 13.45 -16.91
N ARG A 27 -22.20 13.55 -17.34
CA ARG A 27 -23.38 13.53 -16.46
C ARG A 27 -23.78 12.12 -15.99
N LEU A 28 -23.27 11.06 -16.61
CA LEU A 28 -23.52 9.68 -16.20
C LEU A 28 -22.63 9.23 -15.02
N ASP A 29 -21.62 10.04 -14.67
CA ASP A 29 -20.65 9.75 -13.61
C ASP A 29 -20.97 10.41 -12.25
N VAL A 30 -22.16 11.00 -12.12
CA VAL A 30 -22.61 11.54 -10.83
C VAL A 30 -23.25 10.39 -10.03
N PRO A 31 -22.65 9.94 -8.91
CA PRO A 31 -23.26 8.92 -8.08
C PRO A 31 -24.62 9.44 -7.61
N ARG A 32 -25.66 8.70 -8.00
CA ARG A 32 -27.05 9.04 -7.70
C ARG A 32 -27.22 9.04 -6.19
N ALA A 33 -27.40 10.23 -5.60
CA ALA A 33 -27.70 10.36 -4.17
C ALA A 33 -28.87 9.44 -3.80
N PRO A 34 -28.77 8.70 -2.68
CA PRO A 34 -29.78 7.71 -2.31
C PRO A 34 -31.11 8.46 -2.13
N ARG A 35 -32.11 8.03 -2.89
CA ARG A 35 -33.48 8.52 -2.73
C ARG A 35 -33.90 8.17 -1.30
N ARG A 36 -34.04 9.19 -0.47
CA ARG A 36 -34.59 9.09 0.87
C ARG A 36 -36.06 8.67 0.74
N GLY A 37 -36.29 7.36 0.68
CA GLY A 37 -37.61 6.78 0.70
C GLY A 37 -38.21 6.95 2.08
N LEU A 38 -39.52 7.18 2.14
CA LEU A 38 -40.36 7.16 3.34
C LEU A 38 -40.52 5.74 3.92
N LEU A 39 -39.50 4.88 3.76
CA LEU A 39 -39.43 3.60 4.44
C LEU A 39 -38.80 3.85 5.80
N PRO A 40 -39.31 3.27 6.90
CA PRO A 40 -38.59 3.25 8.16
C PRO A 40 -37.17 2.74 7.89
N GLU A 41 -36.20 3.64 8.00
CA GLU A 41 -34.79 3.31 7.77
C GLU A 41 -34.39 2.38 8.91
N TYR A 42 -34.37 1.08 8.63
CA TYR A 42 -33.87 0.07 9.53
C TYR A 42 -32.40 0.39 9.79
N ASP A 43 -32.11 1.04 10.92
CA ASP A 43 -30.77 1.53 11.26
C ASP A 43 -29.80 0.34 11.43
N PRO A 44 -28.96 0.08 10.42
CA PRO A 44 -28.09 -1.10 10.40
C PRO A 44 -27.01 -1.02 11.49
N ASP A 45 -26.74 0.17 12.03
CA ASP A 45 -25.70 0.38 13.03
C ASP A 45 -26.17 -0.01 14.44
N ALA A 46 -27.45 0.21 14.76
CA ALA A 46 -28.05 -0.22 16.02
C ALA A 46 -28.04 -1.75 16.16
N PHE A 47 -28.41 -2.46 15.09
CA PHE A 47 -28.40 -3.92 15.05
C PHE A 47 -26.97 -4.49 15.03
N GLY A 48 -26.02 -3.84 14.36
CA GLY A 48 -24.61 -4.25 14.39
C GLY A 48 -24.02 -4.25 15.81
N ARG A 49 -24.29 -3.19 16.58
CA ARG A 49 -23.87 -3.08 17.99
C ARG A 49 -24.58 -4.09 18.89
N LEU A 50 -25.84 -4.41 18.62
CA LEU A 50 -26.59 -5.42 19.36
C LEU A 50 -26.04 -6.83 19.09
N SER A 51 -25.80 -7.20 17.84
CA SER A 51 -25.23 -8.49 17.45
C SER A 51 -23.84 -8.70 18.05
N GLU A 52 -22.98 -7.68 18.08
CA GLU A 52 -21.66 -7.77 18.70
C GLU A 52 -21.72 -7.97 20.23
N LYS A 53 -22.73 -7.38 20.89
CA LYS A 53 -22.98 -7.65 22.31
C LYS A 53 -23.49 -9.07 22.53
N ILE A 54 -24.42 -9.54 21.70
CA ILE A 54 -24.98 -10.90 21.76
C ILE A 54 -23.87 -11.94 21.49
N ALA A 55 -23.03 -11.74 20.49
CA ALA A 55 -21.92 -12.65 20.16
C ALA A 55 -20.91 -12.77 21.32
N ARG A 56 -20.51 -11.64 21.93
CA ARG A 56 -19.65 -11.65 23.13
C ARG A 56 -20.34 -12.31 24.33
N PHE A 57 -21.66 -12.17 24.43
CA PHE A 57 -22.45 -12.74 25.52
C PHE A 57 -22.62 -14.26 25.40
N LEU A 58 -22.90 -14.78 24.20
CA LEU A 58 -23.04 -16.22 23.92
C LEU A 58 -21.68 -16.95 23.96
N GLY A 59 -20.59 -16.32 23.50
CA GLY A 59 -19.27 -16.97 23.42
C GLY A 59 -18.55 -17.16 24.75
N THR A 60 -18.91 -16.41 25.80
CA THR A 60 -18.12 -16.37 27.05
C THR A 60 -18.53 -17.49 28.06
N GLY A 61 -19.46 -18.38 27.72
CA GLY A 61 -19.98 -19.44 28.63
C GLY A 61 -20.78 -18.92 29.85
N ARG A 62 -20.66 -17.63 30.17
CA ARG A 62 -21.31 -16.94 31.30
C ARG A 62 -22.83 -16.90 31.17
N PHE A 63 -23.37 -16.94 29.95
CA PHE A 63 -24.81 -17.10 29.70
C PHE A 63 -25.34 -18.44 30.23
N LEU A 64 -24.62 -19.54 29.96
CA LEU A 64 -25.02 -20.87 30.42
C LEU A 64 -25.02 -20.93 31.94
N VAL A 65 -24.00 -20.36 32.59
CA VAL A 65 -23.93 -20.28 34.06
C VAL A 65 -25.15 -19.55 34.63
N TRP A 66 -25.47 -18.36 34.10
CA TRP A 66 -26.64 -17.60 34.55
C TRP A 66 -27.95 -18.36 34.32
N MET A 67 -28.13 -19.01 33.16
CA MET A 67 -29.30 -19.83 32.87
C MET A 67 -29.45 -21.01 33.83
N THR A 68 -28.35 -21.73 34.11
CA THR A 68 -28.36 -22.83 35.08
C THR A 68 -28.71 -22.35 36.48
N VAL A 69 -28.13 -21.23 36.93
CA VAL A 69 -28.45 -20.65 38.25
C VAL A 69 -29.92 -20.28 38.34
N THR A 70 -30.50 -19.66 37.30
CA THR A 70 -31.93 -19.32 37.28
C THR A 70 -32.82 -20.55 37.36
N VAL A 71 -32.51 -21.62 36.62
CA VAL A 71 -33.27 -22.88 36.67
C VAL A 71 -33.15 -23.53 38.05
N VAL A 72 -31.95 -23.61 38.62
CA VAL A 72 -31.73 -24.15 39.96
C VAL A 72 -32.45 -23.33 41.02
N ALA A 73 -32.40 -22.00 40.93
CA ALA A 73 -33.12 -21.11 41.83
C ALA A 73 -34.64 -21.30 41.75
N TRP A 74 -35.20 -21.51 40.56
CA TRP A 74 -36.63 -21.81 40.37
C TRP A 74 -37.03 -23.12 41.03
N ILE A 75 -36.24 -24.18 40.80
CA ILE A 75 -36.47 -25.49 41.41
C ILE A 75 -36.35 -25.39 42.93
N ALA A 76 -35.32 -24.71 43.44
CA ALA A 76 -35.11 -24.53 44.88
C ALA A 76 -36.26 -23.74 45.53
N TRP A 77 -36.71 -22.64 44.90
CA TRP A 77 -37.84 -21.85 45.37
C TRP A 77 -39.10 -22.69 45.50
N ASN A 78 -39.46 -23.43 44.45
CA ASN A 78 -40.66 -24.27 44.48
C ASN A 78 -40.50 -25.52 45.36
N SER A 79 -39.29 -26.02 45.59
CA SER A 79 -39.05 -27.21 46.42
C SER A 79 -39.02 -26.89 47.91
N VAL A 80 -38.44 -25.76 48.31
CA VAL A 80 -38.19 -25.40 49.73
C VAL A 80 -39.39 -24.70 50.37
N LEU A 81 -40.24 -24.01 49.60
CA LEU A 81 -41.42 -23.34 50.15
C LEU A 81 -42.56 -24.32 50.51
N PRO A 82 -43.37 -24.02 51.54
CA PRO A 82 -44.57 -24.80 51.88
C PRO A 82 -45.57 -24.87 50.73
N ALA A 83 -46.35 -25.95 50.66
CA ALA A 83 -47.30 -26.23 49.57
C ALA A 83 -48.24 -25.07 49.22
N GLU A 84 -48.57 -24.23 50.21
CA GLU A 84 -49.46 -23.08 50.06
C GLU A 84 -48.85 -21.91 49.28
N MET A 85 -47.51 -21.86 49.16
CA MET A 85 -46.78 -20.83 48.38
C MET A 85 -46.01 -21.41 47.19
N ARG A 86 -46.20 -22.70 46.89
CA ARG A 86 -45.65 -23.33 45.69
C ARG A 86 -46.39 -22.81 44.46
N PHE A 87 -45.66 -22.13 43.58
CA PHE A 87 -46.22 -21.62 42.33
C PHE A 87 -46.23 -22.69 41.23
N ASP A 88 -45.26 -23.62 41.27
CA ASP A 88 -45.01 -24.64 40.24
C ASP A 88 -44.57 -25.96 40.91
N GLU A 89 -45.53 -26.83 41.23
CA GLU A 89 -45.28 -28.14 41.85
C GLU A 89 -44.82 -29.18 40.82
N TYR A 90 -44.10 -30.23 41.26
CA TYR A 90 -43.61 -31.29 40.37
C TYR A 90 -44.78 -31.86 39.54
N PRO A 91 -44.72 -31.80 38.18
CA PRO A 91 -43.54 -31.82 37.31
C PRO A 91 -43.02 -30.47 36.74
N PHE A 92 -43.24 -29.33 37.40
CA PHE A 92 -42.77 -27.99 36.97
C PHE A 92 -43.29 -27.57 35.57
N ILE A 93 -44.62 -27.47 35.45
CA ILE A 93 -45.27 -27.16 34.17
C ILE A 93 -44.93 -25.75 33.68
N PHE A 94 -44.83 -24.77 34.59
CA PHE A 94 -44.53 -23.40 34.20
C PHE A 94 -43.09 -23.24 33.72
N LEU A 95 -42.13 -23.88 34.40
CA LEU A 95 -40.75 -23.94 33.94
C LEU A 95 -40.66 -24.55 32.54
N THR A 96 -41.38 -25.65 32.31
CA THR A 96 -41.39 -26.35 31.01
C THR A 96 -42.01 -25.50 29.90
N LEU A 97 -43.12 -24.81 30.19
CA LEU A 97 -43.75 -23.88 29.25
C LEU A 97 -42.85 -22.69 28.93
N ALA A 98 -42.16 -22.15 29.93
CA ALA A 98 -41.21 -21.06 29.73
C ALA A 98 -40.03 -21.49 28.86
N LEU A 99 -39.44 -22.67 29.12
CA LEU A 99 -38.32 -23.20 28.33
C LEU A 99 -38.71 -23.53 26.89
N SER A 100 -39.92 -24.07 26.66
CA SER A 100 -40.40 -24.35 25.30
C SER A 100 -40.65 -23.07 24.51
N LEU A 101 -41.23 -22.05 25.15
CA LEU A 101 -41.38 -20.72 24.54
C LEU A 101 -40.02 -20.07 24.25
N GLN A 102 -39.06 -20.17 25.19
CA GLN A 102 -37.72 -19.63 25.01
C GLN A 102 -37.05 -20.22 23.76
N ALA A 103 -37.11 -21.55 23.60
CA ALA A 103 -36.55 -22.22 22.43
C ALA A 103 -37.23 -21.77 21.12
N SER A 104 -38.56 -21.63 21.13
CA SER A 104 -39.33 -21.20 19.97
C SER A 104 -39.01 -19.78 19.52
N TYR A 105 -38.83 -18.84 20.46
CA TYR A 105 -38.50 -17.44 20.15
C TYR A 105 -37.00 -17.22 19.88
N ALA A 106 -36.12 -18.12 20.34
CA ALA A 106 -34.70 -18.05 20.04
C ALA A 106 -34.42 -18.23 18.54
N ALA A 107 -35.12 -19.15 17.86
CA ALA A 107 -34.93 -19.42 16.43
C ALA A 107 -35.07 -18.17 15.52
N PRO A 108 -36.17 -17.39 15.57
CA PRO A 108 -36.30 -16.18 14.75
C PRO A 108 -35.31 -15.07 15.13
N LEU A 109 -34.95 -14.93 16.41
CA LEU A 109 -33.92 -13.97 16.83
C LEU A 109 -32.54 -14.34 16.29
N ILE A 110 -32.20 -15.63 16.30
CA ILE A 110 -30.94 -16.13 15.73
C ILE A 110 -30.94 -15.92 14.21
N LEU A 111 -32.04 -16.22 13.52
CA LEU A 111 -32.17 -16.01 12.07
C LEU A 111 -31.99 -14.54 11.68
N LEU A 112 -32.55 -13.60 12.46
CA LEU A 112 -32.35 -12.16 12.27
C LEU A 112 -30.88 -11.74 12.50
N ALA A 113 -30.19 -12.38 13.44
CA ALA A 113 -28.77 -12.14 13.69
C ALA A 113 -27.88 -12.70 12.57
N GLN A 114 -28.26 -13.84 11.97
CA GLN A 114 -27.51 -14.53 10.93
C GLN A 114 -27.58 -13.84 9.56
N ASN A 115 -28.77 -13.38 9.12
CA ASN A 115 -28.93 -12.72 7.81
C ASN A 115 -27.94 -11.56 7.58
N ARG A 116 -27.57 -10.83 8.63
CA ARG A 116 -26.61 -9.72 8.55
C ARG A 116 -25.15 -10.17 8.59
N GLN A 117 -24.84 -11.33 9.18
CA GLN A 117 -23.50 -11.92 9.07
C GLN A 117 -23.27 -12.36 7.62
N ASP A 118 -24.24 -13.02 7.01
CA ASP A 118 -24.18 -13.45 5.61
C ASP A 118 -24.00 -12.26 4.64
N ASP A 119 -24.66 -11.13 4.90
CA ASP A 119 -24.49 -9.90 4.09
C ASP A 119 -23.08 -9.30 4.20
N ARG A 120 -22.48 -9.26 5.40
CA ARG A 120 -21.09 -8.79 5.56
C ARG A 120 -20.11 -9.76 4.94
N ASP A 121 -20.33 -11.05 5.15
CA ASP A 121 -19.49 -12.10 4.60
C ASP A 121 -19.52 -12.05 3.08
N ARG A 122 -20.69 -11.81 2.48
CA ARG A 122 -20.81 -11.57 1.03
C ARG A 122 -19.99 -10.37 0.55
N VAL A 123 -20.06 -9.24 1.24
CA VAL A 123 -19.29 -8.03 0.85
C VAL A 123 -17.79 -8.28 0.97
N ASN A 124 -17.34 -8.91 2.05
CA ASN A 124 -15.93 -9.29 2.22
C ASN A 124 -15.48 -10.23 1.10
N LEU A 125 -16.30 -11.23 0.74
CA LEU A 125 -16.00 -12.18 -0.33
C LEU A 125 -15.93 -11.49 -1.71
N GLU A 126 -16.79 -10.50 -1.97
CA GLU A 126 -16.72 -9.68 -3.18
C GLU A 126 -15.48 -8.77 -3.22
N GLN A 127 -15.04 -8.25 -2.08
CA GLN A 127 -13.79 -7.47 -1.98
C GLN A 127 -12.56 -8.35 -2.18
N ASP A 128 -12.51 -9.51 -1.53
CA ASP A 128 -11.41 -10.47 -1.67
C ASP A 128 -11.27 -10.93 -3.13
N ARG A 129 -12.37 -11.18 -3.83
CA ARG A 129 -12.35 -11.49 -5.27
C ARG A 129 -11.70 -10.38 -6.08
N LYS A 130 -12.11 -9.12 -5.88
CA LYS A 130 -11.52 -7.96 -6.58
C LYS A 130 -10.04 -7.78 -6.23
N GLN A 131 -9.67 -8.04 -4.99
CA GLN A 131 -8.29 -7.92 -4.53
C GLN A 131 -7.41 -9.03 -5.12
N ASN A 132 -7.93 -10.25 -5.23
CA ASN A 132 -7.28 -11.37 -5.89
C ASN A 132 -7.12 -11.12 -7.40
N GLU A 133 -8.14 -10.60 -8.08
CA GLU A 133 -8.04 -10.20 -9.50
C GLU A 133 -6.92 -9.17 -9.72
N ARG A 134 -6.79 -8.17 -8.84
CA ARG A 134 -5.69 -7.19 -8.88
C ARG A 134 -4.34 -7.84 -8.60
N SER A 135 -4.26 -8.72 -7.60
CA SER A 135 -3.02 -9.43 -7.27
C SER A 135 -2.53 -10.31 -8.42
N ILE A 136 -3.44 -10.95 -9.15
CA ILE A 136 -3.10 -11.72 -10.36
C ILE A 136 -2.56 -10.79 -11.45
N ALA A 137 -3.22 -9.65 -11.69
CA ALA A 137 -2.78 -8.66 -12.67
C ALA A 137 -1.41 -8.06 -12.31
N ASP A 138 -1.16 -7.74 -11.03
CA ASP A 138 0.12 -7.23 -10.57
C ASP A 138 1.22 -8.28 -10.70
N THR A 139 0.92 -9.54 -10.42
CA THR A 139 1.87 -10.65 -10.61
C THR A 139 2.20 -10.84 -12.08
N GLU A 140 1.19 -10.77 -12.96
CA GLU A 140 1.38 -10.85 -14.40
C GLU A 140 2.22 -9.68 -14.91
N TYR A 141 1.94 -8.47 -14.43
CA TYR A 141 2.73 -7.27 -14.76
C TYR A 141 4.19 -7.43 -14.32
N LEU A 142 4.44 -7.80 -13.06
CA LEU A 142 5.79 -8.04 -12.54
C LEU A 142 6.50 -9.15 -13.32
N SER A 143 5.80 -10.22 -13.70
CA SER A 143 6.41 -11.30 -14.50
C SER A 143 6.85 -10.82 -15.88
N ARG A 144 6.06 -9.95 -16.53
CA ARG A 144 6.40 -9.34 -17.82
C ARG A 144 7.54 -8.35 -17.68
N GLU A 145 7.54 -7.54 -16.62
CA GLU A 145 8.59 -6.56 -16.33
C GLU A 145 9.92 -7.28 -16.05
N ILE A 146 9.92 -8.38 -15.27
CA ILE A 146 11.10 -9.21 -15.01
C ILE A 146 11.58 -9.87 -16.30
N ALA A 147 10.68 -10.34 -17.17
CA ALA A 147 11.06 -10.89 -18.47
C ALA A 147 11.70 -9.83 -19.37
N ALA A 148 11.16 -8.60 -19.39
CA ALA A 148 11.74 -7.48 -20.12
C ALA A 148 13.11 -7.06 -19.56
N LEU A 149 13.24 -6.97 -18.23
CA LEU A 149 14.52 -6.75 -17.55
C LEU A 149 15.54 -7.83 -17.87
N ARG A 150 15.13 -9.10 -17.88
CA ARG A 150 15.99 -10.23 -18.25
C ARG A 150 16.46 -10.16 -19.69
N LEU A 151 15.60 -9.73 -20.62
CA LEU A 151 15.97 -9.54 -22.03
C LEU A 151 16.94 -8.37 -22.18
N GLY A 152 16.65 -7.22 -21.55
CA GLY A 152 17.55 -6.05 -21.57
C GLY A 152 18.91 -6.31 -20.91
N LEU A 153 18.95 -7.06 -19.80
CA LEU A 153 20.20 -7.51 -19.18
C LEU A 153 20.91 -8.57 -20.03
N GLY A 154 20.15 -9.45 -20.69
CA GLY A 154 20.68 -10.48 -21.59
C GLY A 154 21.33 -9.90 -22.85
N GLU A 155 20.84 -8.77 -23.35
CA GLU A 155 21.44 -8.03 -24.46
C GLU A 155 22.67 -7.19 -24.05
N VAL A 156 22.75 -6.73 -22.79
CA VAL A 156 23.80 -5.80 -22.35
C VAL A 156 24.96 -6.47 -21.60
N ALA A 157 24.76 -7.55 -20.86
CA ALA A 157 25.84 -8.09 -20.04
C ALA A 157 25.62 -9.55 -19.62
N THR A 158 26.51 -10.45 -20.02
CA THR A 158 26.96 -11.45 -19.02
C THR A 158 28.31 -12.07 -19.30
N ARG A 159 28.78 -12.15 -20.54
CA ARG A 159 30.07 -12.78 -20.82
C ARG A 159 31.06 -11.86 -21.48
N ASP A 160 30.78 -11.37 -22.67
CA ASP A 160 31.80 -10.65 -23.43
C ASP A 160 32.00 -9.22 -22.90
N TRP A 161 30.94 -8.53 -22.49
CA TRP A 161 31.03 -7.20 -21.88
C TRP A 161 31.67 -7.23 -20.47
N ILE A 162 31.24 -8.17 -19.61
CA ILE A 162 31.83 -8.34 -18.28
C ILE A 162 33.32 -8.72 -18.39
N ARG A 163 33.67 -9.55 -19.39
CA ARG A 163 35.05 -9.95 -19.65
C ARG A 163 35.88 -8.79 -20.18
N SER A 164 35.37 -7.99 -21.11
CA SER A 164 36.10 -6.83 -21.61
C SER A 164 36.34 -5.79 -20.52
N GLU A 165 35.34 -5.54 -19.66
CA GLU A 165 35.48 -4.60 -18.54
C GLU A 165 36.48 -5.10 -17.49
N LEU A 166 36.44 -6.40 -17.16
CA LEU A 166 37.43 -7.03 -16.29
C LEU A 166 38.83 -7.01 -16.90
N GLU A 167 38.97 -7.26 -18.20
CA GLU A 167 40.25 -7.19 -18.91
C GLU A 167 40.78 -5.76 -18.99
N GLU A 168 39.91 -4.76 -19.15
CA GLU A 168 40.26 -3.35 -19.17
C GLU A 168 40.75 -2.87 -17.80
N VAL A 169 40.00 -3.17 -16.73
CA VAL A 169 40.41 -2.85 -15.35
C VAL A 169 41.69 -3.59 -14.96
N LEU A 170 41.83 -4.87 -15.34
CA LEU A 170 43.06 -5.65 -15.10
C LEU A 170 44.26 -5.07 -15.87
N LYS A 171 44.05 -4.61 -17.10
CA LYS A 171 45.07 -3.98 -17.94
C LYS A 171 45.49 -2.63 -17.37
N GLU A 172 44.56 -1.84 -16.85
CA GLU A 172 44.85 -0.58 -16.18
C GLU A 172 45.72 -0.81 -14.93
N LEU A 173 45.36 -1.79 -14.08
CA LEU A 173 46.18 -2.16 -12.92
C LEU A 173 47.57 -2.68 -13.32
N ARG A 174 47.65 -3.51 -14.36
CA ARG A 174 48.93 -4.05 -14.88
C ARG A 174 49.79 -3.00 -15.59
N GLN A 175 49.19 -1.99 -16.23
CA GLN A 175 49.90 -0.86 -16.81
C GLN A 175 50.38 0.12 -15.74
N GLY A 176 49.65 0.24 -14.63
CA GLY A 176 50.09 0.95 -13.42
C GLY A 176 51.41 0.42 -12.84
N ASP A 177 51.70 -0.88 -13.01
CA ASP A 177 52.94 -1.53 -12.56
C ASP A 177 54.07 -1.51 -13.61
N GLY A 178 53.81 -1.04 -14.83
CA GLY A 178 54.75 -1.13 -15.98
C GLY A 178 55.69 0.06 -16.19
N HIS A 179 55.57 1.15 -15.41
CA HIS A 179 56.39 2.35 -15.56
C HIS A 179 57.70 2.32 -14.75
N THR A 180 58.32 1.14 -14.61
CA THR A 180 59.72 1.07 -14.18
C THR A 180 60.54 0.33 -15.24
N GLN A 181 61.28 1.13 -16.01
CA GLN A 181 62.56 0.75 -16.65
C GLN A 181 62.53 0.11 -18.05
N ARG A 182 62.66 0.95 -19.09
CA ARG A 182 63.74 0.85 -20.10
C ARG A 182 63.81 2.12 -20.97
N TYR A 183 64.64 3.09 -20.59
CA TYR A 183 65.02 4.22 -21.43
C TYR A 183 66.40 3.93 -22.04
N GLY A 184 66.45 3.55 -23.32
CA GLY A 184 67.64 3.62 -24.15
C GLY A 184 67.60 4.94 -24.93
N PRO A 185 68.70 5.70 -25.02
CA PRO A 185 68.66 7.07 -25.54
C PRO A 185 68.55 7.06 -27.08
N PRO A 186 67.67 7.88 -27.70
CA PRO A 186 67.69 8.09 -29.13
C PRO A 186 68.68 9.21 -29.48
N GLU A 187 69.50 8.97 -30.51
CA GLU A 187 70.29 10.00 -31.18
C GLU A 187 69.36 11.11 -31.71
N ARG A 188 69.71 12.36 -31.39
CA ARG A 188 69.00 13.55 -31.86
C ARG A 188 69.88 14.27 -32.88
N ASP A 189 69.45 14.24 -34.14
CA ASP A 189 69.86 15.24 -35.11
C ASP A 189 69.22 16.58 -34.76
N ALA A 190 70.09 17.59 -34.76
CA ALA A 190 69.80 18.95 -34.39
C ALA A 190 69.21 19.71 -35.58
N ASP A 191 67.95 20.12 -35.48
CA ASP A 191 67.57 21.49 -35.80
C ASP A 191 66.15 21.77 -35.28
N ASP A 192 65.90 23.05 -35.00
CA ASP A 192 64.61 23.63 -34.71
C ASP A 192 64.07 23.53 -33.26
N THR A 193 63.61 24.68 -32.75
CA THR A 193 62.97 24.90 -31.43
C THR A 193 63.86 25.12 -30.20
N ARG A 194 65.05 25.73 -30.35
CA ARG A 194 65.85 26.24 -29.19
C ARG A 194 65.34 27.55 -28.58
N GLN A 195 64.10 27.97 -28.79
CA GLN A 195 63.68 29.35 -28.43
C GLN A 195 62.64 29.51 -27.32
N ASP A 196 61.95 28.45 -26.86
CA ASP A 196 60.85 28.63 -25.89
C ASP A 196 61.19 28.39 -24.40
N VAL A 197 62.43 27.99 -24.07
CA VAL A 197 62.83 27.70 -22.67
C VAL A 197 63.86 28.71 -22.15
N ARG A 198 63.60 30.01 -22.36
CA ARG A 198 64.36 31.07 -21.68
C ARG A 198 63.53 31.92 -20.71
N ASP A 199 62.21 31.80 -20.71
CA ASP A 199 61.33 32.53 -19.81
C ASP A 199 60.70 31.60 -18.78
N GLY A 200 61.30 31.52 -17.59
CA GLY A 200 60.83 30.75 -16.44
C GLY A 200 59.52 31.29 -15.83
N ARG A 201 58.41 31.24 -16.59
CA ARG A 201 57.07 31.68 -16.16
C ARG A 201 56.11 30.55 -15.74
N GLY A 202 56.45 29.28 -15.96
CA GLY A 202 55.50 28.17 -15.69
C GLY A 202 55.39 27.71 -14.23
N ALA A 203 56.33 28.05 -13.36
CA ALA A 203 56.43 27.43 -12.04
C ALA A 203 55.68 28.14 -10.91
N ARG A 204 55.13 29.35 -11.13
CA ARG A 204 54.45 30.14 -10.08
C ARG A 204 52.94 29.93 -10.02
N ASP A 205 52.31 29.56 -11.13
CA ASP A 205 50.85 29.46 -11.20
C ASP A 205 50.32 28.17 -10.56
N VAL A 206 51.04 27.06 -10.73
CA VAL A 206 50.65 25.76 -10.15
C VAL A 206 50.73 25.74 -8.61
N ARG A 207 51.56 26.60 -8.01
CA ARG A 207 51.70 26.68 -6.55
C ARG A 207 50.60 27.54 -5.91
N ARG A 208 50.16 28.62 -6.56
CA ARG A 208 49.07 29.47 -6.06
C ARG A 208 47.74 28.73 -6.03
N GLU A 209 47.44 27.95 -7.06
CA GLU A 209 46.16 27.24 -7.16
C GLU A 209 45.97 26.18 -6.08
N ARG A 210 47.07 25.54 -5.64
CA ARG A 210 47.03 24.53 -4.56
C ARG A 210 46.79 25.15 -3.18
N ASP A 211 47.23 26.38 -2.95
CA ASP A 211 47.09 27.06 -1.66
C ASP A 211 45.66 27.61 -1.47
N ASP A 212 44.98 28.01 -2.56
CA ASP A 212 43.59 28.53 -2.50
C ASP A 212 42.55 27.42 -2.28
N VAL A 213 42.71 26.26 -2.94
CA VAL A 213 41.83 25.09 -2.73
C VAL A 213 41.92 24.55 -1.29
N ARG A 214 43.08 24.71 -0.64
CA ARG A 214 43.27 24.28 0.75
C ARG A 214 42.63 25.23 1.76
N ARG A 215 42.49 26.52 1.44
CA ARG A 215 41.79 27.50 2.29
C ARG A 215 40.28 27.30 2.26
N GLU A 216 39.68 27.12 1.08
CA GLU A 216 38.22 26.90 0.97
C GLU A 216 37.73 25.67 1.73
N ARG A 217 38.50 24.56 1.73
CA ARG A 217 38.13 23.35 2.48
C ARG A 217 38.25 23.49 4.00
N GLY A 218 39.04 24.46 4.47
CA GLY A 218 39.22 24.72 5.89
C GLY A 218 38.05 25.48 6.51
N ASP A 219 37.47 26.43 5.75
CA ASP A 219 36.39 27.30 6.23
C ASP A 219 35.03 26.60 6.21
N ALA A 220 34.74 25.76 5.22
CA ALA A 220 33.49 25.01 5.13
C ALA A 220 33.26 24.01 6.29
N ARG A 221 34.32 23.63 7.02
CA ARG A 221 34.22 22.68 8.15
C ARG A 221 34.00 23.38 9.49
N ARG A 222 34.08 24.71 9.56
CA ARG A 222 33.88 25.49 10.81
C ARG A 222 32.46 26.02 10.98
N GLU A 223 31.65 26.08 9.92
CA GLU A 223 30.32 26.70 10.00
C GLU A 223 29.17 25.73 10.37
N HIS A 224 29.35 24.41 10.29
CA HIS A 224 28.23 23.47 10.44
C HIS A 224 28.19 22.64 11.75
N GLY A 225 29.00 23.00 12.76
CA GLY A 225 29.14 22.22 13.99
C GLY A 225 28.73 22.96 15.26
N GLY A 226 27.46 23.32 15.41
CA GLY A 226 26.96 23.88 16.67
C GLY A 226 25.45 24.12 16.68
N ASP A 227 24.67 23.10 17.02
CA ASP A 227 23.68 23.18 18.11
C ASP A 227 22.92 21.84 18.23
N GLY A 228 23.08 21.17 19.37
CA GLY A 228 22.30 19.99 19.73
C GLY A 228 21.93 20.11 21.21
N PRO A 229 20.65 20.25 21.57
CA PRO A 229 20.26 20.47 22.95
C PRO A 229 20.47 19.21 23.80
N ARG A 230 21.07 19.38 24.98
CA ARG A 230 21.25 18.35 26.01
C ARG A 230 19.90 18.01 26.66
N PRO A 231 19.63 16.73 26.98
CA PRO A 231 18.46 16.37 27.79
C PRO A 231 18.75 16.65 29.27
N GLU A 232 17.90 17.46 29.91
CA GLU A 232 17.86 17.60 31.38
C GLU A 232 17.14 16.41 32.02
N ALA A 233 17.59 16.09 33.24
CA ALA A 233 17.18 14.98 34.10
C ALA A 233 16.04 15.37 35.03
#